data_AF-A0A7V1L3K0-F1
#
_entry.id   AF-A0A7V1L3K0-F1
#
_cell.length_a   1.000
_cell.length_b   1.000
_cell.length_c   1.000
_cell.angle_alpha   90.00
_cell.angle_beta   90.00
_cell.angle_gamma   90.00
#
_symmetry.space_group_name_H-M   'P 1'
#
loop_
_entity.id
_entity.type
_entity.pdbx_description
1 polymer ?
#
loop_
_entity_poly.entity_id
_entity_poly.type
_entity_poly.pdbx_seq_one_letter_code
_entity_poly.pdbx_strand_id
1 'polypeptide(L)'
;MEKFERPQKIESGRNVEQRRLAFVEAIKNIEVGEIDTEFDEKSAKSLVSEIGVAKLLLLGETHGVKENVDIIYTLFKKFGFNKLAFEWNKELQDTAENFLQTGELDFEAIKDSSDGRITAGHFALLKKLQDEGSLKALVCFDSETPFVDWDTQNASMAKNIITNLADGTTLVVAGNLHTQVEPITFDDEKGEHHPMGENVKKQIPDVPSGKIKYLTGQFHNYGTKDFREKPKGVELPKARFYKSDDGIYSFELPEAHVAVVPNPSEVLPDGEEK
;
A
#
# COMPACT_ATOMS: atom_id res chain seq x y z
N MET A 1 38.26 -11.23 -26.70
CA MET A 1 37.12 -11.14 -25.76
C MET A 1 37.18 -9.76 -25.13
N GLU A 2 36.57 -8.78 -25.78
CA GLU A 2 36.38 -7.44 -25.20
C GLU A 2 35.16 -7.49 -24.28
N LYS A 3 35.35 -7.05 -23.03
CA LYS A 3 34.27 -6.83 -22.08
C LYS A 3 33.49 -5.60 -22.54
N PHE A 4 32.26 -5.79 -22.99
CA PHE A 4 31.30 -4.71 -23.12
C PHE A 4 30.91 -4.25 -21.71
N GLU A 5 31.45 -3.10 -21.27
CA GLU A 5 30.88 -2.36 -20.15
C GLU A 5 29.54 -1.78 -20.59
N ARG A 6 28.46 -2.14 -19.88
CA ARG A 6 27.15 -1.53 -20.07
C ARG A 6 27.26 -0.05 -19.66
N PRO A 7 26.78 0.91 -20.48
CA PRO A 7 26.80 2.31 -20.09
C PRO A 7 25.85 2.50 -18.90
N GLN A 8 26.38 2.99 -17.77
CA GLN A 8 25.56 3.53 -16.70
C GLN A 8 24.72 4.68 -17.27
N LYS A 9 23.39 4.55 -17.20
CA LYS A 9 22.46 5.61 -17.59
C LYS A 9 22.60 6.72 -16.54
N ILE A 10 23.45 7.71 -16.82
CA ILE A 10 23.60 8.89 -15.96
C ILE A 10 22.33 9.73 -16.12
N GLU A 11 21.36 9.55 -15.23
CA GLU A 11 20.28 10.54 -15.10
C GLU A 11 20.90 11.88 -14.70
N SER A 12 20.73 12.89 -15.56
CA SER A 12 21.26 14.22 -15.29
C SER A 12 20.62 14.79 -14.02
N GLY A 13 21.40 15.39 -13.12
CA GLY A 13 20.90 15.94 -11.84
C GLY A 13 19.75 16.97 -11.96
N ARG A 14 19.54 17.56 -13.15
CA ARG A 14 18.36 18.42 -13.42
C ARG A 14 17.05 17.64 -13.45
N ASN A 15 17.07 16.37 -13.88
CA ASN A 15 15.89 15.51 -13.94
C ASN A 15 15.44 15.09 -12.53
N VAL A 16 16.39 14.76 -11.64
CA VAL A 16 16.09 14.37 -10.25
C VAL A 16 15.46 15.53 -9.47
N GLU A 17 16.01 16.73 -9.54
CA GLU A 17 15.46 17.89 -8.83
C GLU A 17 14.06 18.28 -9.35
N GLN A 18 13.82 18.16 -10.67
CA GLN A 18 12.49 18.38 -11.23
C GLN A 18 11.47 17.34 -10.74
N ARG A 19 11.85 16.06 -10.67
CA ARG A 19 11.01 14.99 -10.11
C ARG A 19 10.71 15.24 -8.63
N ARG A 20 11.72 15.64 -7.86
CA ARG A 20 11.56 16.02 -6.45
C ARG A 20 10.54 17.13 -6.28
N LEU A 21 10.70 18.23 -7.03
CA LEU A 21 9.78 19.38 -6.97
C LEU A 21 8.36 18.98 -7.39
N ALA A 22 8.21 18.20 -8.46
CA ALA A 22 6.91 17.72 -8.91
C ALA A 22 6.24 16.80 -7.88
N PHE A 23 7.00 15.91 -7.23
CA PHE A 23 6.50 15.01 -6.19
C PHE A 23 6.04 15.79 -4.96
N VAL A 24 6.86 16.71 -4.46
CA VAL A 24 6.52 17.57 -3.31
C VAL A 24 5.30 18.46 -3.62
N GLU A 25 5.21 18.98 -4.84
CA GLU A 25 4.04 19.76 -5.26
C GLU A 25 2.78 18.89 -5.36
N ALA A 26 2.91 17.65 -5.83
CA ALA A 26 1.80 16.70 -5.84
C ALA A 26 1.29 16.40 -4.42
N ILE A 27 2.17 16.22 -3.43
CA ILE A 27 1.76 16.00 -2.02
C ILE A 27 0.83 17.13 -1.55
N LYS A 28 1.12 18.38 -1.90
CA LYS A 28 0.32 19.55 -1.47
C LYS A 28 -1.02 19.65 -2.17
N ASN A 29 -1.10 19.19 -3.43
CA ASN A 29 -2.27 19.34 -4.28
C ASN A 29 -3.22 18.13 -4.25
N ILE A 30 -2.79 17.01 -3.67
CA ILE A 30 -3.65 15.85 -3.48
C ILE A 30 -4.62 16.13 -2.33
N GLU A 31 -5.89 16.24 -2.66
CA GLU A 31 -6.98 16.26 -1.69
C GLU A 31 -7.36 14.82 -1.34
N VAL A 32 -7.03 14.39 -0.12
CA VAL A 32 -7.46 13.09 0.41
C VAL A 32 -8.86 13.24 1.00
N GLY A 33 -9.79 12.38 0.59
CA GLY A 33 -11.21 12.45 0.95
C GLY A 33 -11.84 11.08 1.22
N GLU A 34 -13.05 11.09 1.79
CA GLU A 34 -13.85 9.87 1.91
C GLU A 34 -14.46 9.51 0.55
N ILE A 35 -14.42 8.23 0.20
CA ILE A 35 -15.12 7.71 -0.98
C ILE A 35 -16.58 7.46 -0.58
N ASP A 36 -17.54 7.92 -1.41
CA ASP A 36 -18.95 7.58 -1.27
C ASP A 36 -19.14 6.06 -1.42
N THR A 37 -19.21 5.39 -0.27
CA THR A 37 -19.12 3.93 -0.14
C THR A 37 -20.37 3.38 0.52
N GLU A 38 -20.98 2.40 -0.13
CA GLU A 38 -22.05 1.59 0.46
C GLU A 38 -21.44 0.55 1.40
N PHE A 39 -21.64 0.72 2.70
CA PHE A 39 -21.21 -0.25 3.70
C PHE A 39 -22.32 -1.26 3.97
N ASP A 40 -22.03 -2.55 3.79
CA ASP A 40 -22.87 -3.59 4.35
C ASP A 40 -22.82 -3.50 5.88
N GLU A 41 -23.95 -3.16 6.49
CA GLU A 41 -24.06 -2.88 7.93
C GLU A 41 -23.68 -4.09 8.80
N LYS A 42 -23.98 -5.30 8.33
CA LYS A 42 -23.61 -6.53 9.05
C LYS A 42 -22.09 -6.72 9.05
N SER A 43 -21.45 -6.56 7.88
CA SER A 43 -20.00 -6.63 7.72
C SER A 43 -19.29 -5.57 8.53
N ALA A 44 -19.78 -4.32 8.50
CA ALA A 44 -19.19 -3.23 9.27
C ALA A 44 -19.24 -3.51 10.79
N LYS A 45 -20.36 -4.00 11.31
CA LYS A 45 -20.49 -4.38 12.73
C LYS A 45 -19.60 -5.57 13.10
N SER A 46 -19.46 -6.55 12.20
CA SER A 46 -18.54 -7.68 12.39
C SER A 46 -17.11 -7.17 12.52
N LEU A 47 -16.68 -6.28 11.61
CA LEU A 47 -15.31 -5.77 11.60
C LEU A 47 -15.00 -4.95 12.85
N VAL A 48 -15.92 -4.08 13.31
CA VAL A 48 -15.75 -3.35 14.57
C VAL A 48 -15.51 -4.31 15.75
N SER A 49 -16.25 -5.42 15.79
CA SER A 49 -16.11 -6.41 16.86
C SER A 49 -14.77 -7.14 16.78
N GLU A 50 -14.36 -7.54 15.57
CA GLU A 50 -13.10 -8.24 15.31
C GLU A 50 -11.88 -7.34 15.61
N ILE A 51 -11.88 -6.09 15.17
CA ILE A 51 -10.83 -5.10 15.50
C ILE A 51 -10.79 -4.85 17.01
N GLY A 52 -11.93 -4.86 17.70
CA GLY A 52 -12.00 -4.72 19.16
C GLY A 52 -11.15 -5.75 19.90
N VAL A 53 -11.02 -6.96 19.36
CA VAL A 53 -10.23 -8.07 19.89
C VAL A 53 -8.82 -8.10 19.28
N ALA A 54 -8.72 -8.14 17.94
CA ALA A 54 -7.46 -8.32 17.22
C ALA A 54 -6.57 -7.07 17.22
N LYS A 55 -7.14 -5.89 17.46
CA LYS A 55 -6.47 -4.57 17.40
C LYS A 55 -5.90 -4.18 16.04
N LEU A 56 -6.20 -4.94 14.99
CA LEU A 56 -5.78 -4.60 13.63
C LEU A 56 -6.75 -5.08 12.56
N LEU A 57 -6.57 -4.58 11.35
CA LEU A 57 -7.09 -5.12 10.09
C LEU A 57 -5.92 -5.22 9.10
N LEU A 58 -5.75 -6.38 8.48
CA LEU A 58 -4.86 -6.55 7.33
C LEU A 58 -5.61 -6.17 6.06
N LEU A 59 -5.15 -5.17 5.32
CA LEU A 59 -5.74 -4.71 4.07
C LEU A 59 -4.76 -4.88 2.91
N GLY A 60 -5.09 -5.82 2.03
CA GLY A 60 -4.38 -6.04 0.78
C GLY A 60 -4.73 -4.97 -0.26
N GLU A 61 -3.72 -4.42 -0.92
CA GLU A 61 -3.87 -3.50 -2.04
C GLU A 61 -3.09 -3.94 -3.28
N THR A 62 -3.36 -3.26 -4.40
CA THR A 62 -2.46 -3.22 -5.55
C THR A 62 -1.74 -1.89 -5.46
N HIS A 63 -0.40 -1.91 -5.45
CA HIS A 63 0.42 -0.71 -5.38
C HIS A 63 0.15 0.27 -6.54
N GLY A 64 0.45 1.54 -6.29
CA GLY A 64 0.39 2.61 -7.28
C GLY A 64 -0.99 2.94 -7.81
N VAL A 65 -2.05 2.58 -7.08
CA VAL A 65 -3.40 3.10 -7.32
C VAL A 65 -3.59 4.38 -6.52
N LYS A 66 -4.03 5.45 -7.21
CA LYS A 66 -4.24 6.78 -6.65
C LYS A 66 -5.25 6.75 -5.51
N GLU A 67 -6.36 6.06 -5.69
CA GLU A 67 -7.49 6.03 -4.76
C GLU A 67 -7.21 5.22 -3.48
N ASN A 68 -6.10 4.49 -3.39
CA ASN A 68 -5.78 3.72 -2.19
C ASN A 68 -5.76 4.60 -0.96
N VAL A 69 -5.25 5.84 -1.08
CA VAL A 69 -5.18 6.76 0.07
C VAL A 69 -6.55 7.24 0.52
N ASP A 70 -7.50 7.39 -0.40
CA ASP A 70 -8.88 7.74 -0.09
C ASP A 70 -9.63 6.54 0.52
N ILE A 71 -9.37 5.32 0.04
CA ILE A 71 -9.88 4.08 0.63
C ILE A 71 -9.35 3.91 2.05
N ILE A 72 -8.04 4.07 2.24
CA ILE A 72 -7.38 3.99 3.55
C ILE A 72 -7.98 5.04 4.47
N TYR A 73 -8.10 6.29 4.04
CA TYR A 73 -8.73 7.36 4.82
C TYR A 73 -10.18 7.02 5.22
N THR A 74 -10.97 6.56 4.25
CA THR A 74 -12.37 6.15 4.46
C THR A 74 -12.48 5.05 5.52
N LEU A 75 -11.69 3.99 5.40
CA LEU A 75 -11.66 2.88 6.35
C LEU A 75 -11.12 3.31 7.72
N PHE A 76 -10.05 4.11 7.73
CA PHE A 76 -9.41 4.64 8.93
C PHE A 76 -10.43 5.39 9.80
N LYS A 77 -11.19 6.29 9.19
CA LYS A 77 -12.24 7.08 9.85
C LYS A 77 -13.45 6.22 10.22
N LYS A 78 -13.96 5.40 9.29
CA LYS A 78 -15.17 4.58 9.50
C LYS A 78 -15.04 3.63 10.68
N PHE A 79 -13.88 3.01 10.84
CA PHE A 79 -13.65 1.98 11.86
C PHE A 79 -12.85 2.47 13.06
N GLY A 80 -12.53 3.76 13.13
CA GLY A 80 -11.86 4.37 14.28
C GLY A 80 -10.44 3.85 14.50
N PHE A 81 -9.72 3.58 13.42
CA PHE A 81 -8.28 3.32 13.51
C PHE A 81 -7.55 4.57 13.98
N ASN A 82 -6.41 4.37 14.65
CA ASN A 82 -5.56 5.47 15.10
C ASN A 82 -4.07 5.22 14.84
N LYS A 83 -3.72 4.05 14.28
CA LYS A 83 -2.38 3.73 13.80
C LYS A 83 -2.46 3.29 12.34
N LEU A 84 -1.51 3.74 11.54
CA LEU A 84 -1.29 3.23 10.19
C LEU A 84 0.00 2.42 10.14
N ALA A 85 -0.05 1.29 9.45
CA ALA A 85 1.12 0.47 9.19
C ALA A 85 1.24 0.25 7.69
N PHE A 86 2.37 0.65 7.10
CA PHE A 86 2.65 0.48 5.68
C PHE A 86 3.78 -0.52 5.46
N GLU A 87 3.68 -1.27 4.36
CA GLU A 87 4.72 -2.15 3.83
C GLU A 87 5.93 -1.34 3.30
N TRP A 88 6.48 -0.45 4.13
CA TRP A 88 7.64 0.38 3.83
C TRP A 88 8.82 -0.14 4.63
N ASN A 89 10.03 0.01 4.09
CA ASN A 89 11.26 -0.27 4.82
C ASN A 89 11.29 0.54 6.12
N LYS A 90 11.74 -0.10 7.20
CA LYS A 90 11.89 0.55 8.51
C LYS A 90 12.69 1.86 8.48
N GLU A 91 13.69 1.98 7.60
CA GLU A 91 14.50 3.20 7.44
C GLU A 91 13.67 4.41 7.00
N LEU A 92 12.50 4.18 6.38
CA LEU A 92 11.58 5.24 5.99
C LEU A 92 10.72 5.75 7.14
N GLN A 93 10.75 5.09 8.31
CA GLN A 93 10.03 5.56 9.50
C GLN A 93 10.46 6.98 9.85
N ASP A 94 11.75 7.20 10.05
CA ASP A 94 12.31 8.51 10.41
C ASP A 94 12.07 9.54 9.29
N THR A 95 12.14 9.12 8.03
CA THR A 95 11.85 9.99 6.88
C THR A 95 10.41 10.50 6.91
N ALA A 96 9.45 9.60 7.12
CA ALA A 96 8.04 9.96 7.18
C ALA A 96 7.70 10.77 8.44
N GLU A 97 8.27 10.43 9.59
CA GLU A 97 8.08 11.19 10.84
C GLU A 97 8.66 12.60 10.76
N ASN A 98 9.87 12.75 10.19
CA ASN A 98 10.47 14.06 9.96
C ASN A 98 9.59 14.90 9.03
N PHE A 99 9.11 14.33 7.93
CA PHE A 99 8.17 15.01 7.04
C PHE A 99 6.91 15.49 7.78
N LEU A 100 6.35 14.65 8.66
CA LEU A 100 5.17 15.02 9.46
C LEU A 100 5.48 16.12 10.49
N GLN A 101 6.71 16.22 10.99
CA GLN A 101 7.09 17.24 11.96
C GLN A 101 7.47 18.58 11.32
N THR A 102 8.18 18.56 10.20
CA THR A 102 8.80 19.75 9.60
C THR A 102 8.14 20.19 8.29
N GLY A 103 7.41 19.29 7.63
CA GLY A 103 6.93 19.46 6.27
C GLY A 103 8.00 19.22 5.20
N GLU A 104 9.24 18.86 5.58
CA GLU A 104 10.35 18.61 4.68
C GLU A 104 10.50 17.10 4.42
N LEU A 105 10.45 16.70 3.15
CA LEU A 105 10.62 15.31 2.73
C LEU A 105 12.06 15.07 2.28
N ASP A 106 12.73 14.08 2.88
CA ASP A 106 13.95 13.51 2.31
C ASP A 106 13.58 12.67 1.07
N PHE A 107 13.62 13.32 -0.09
CA PHE A 107 13.29 12.67 -1.35
C PHE A 107 14.34 11.64 -1.77
N GLU A 108 15.60 11.81 -1.36
CA GLU A 108 16.66 10.87 -1.72
C GLU A 108 16.41 9.48 -1.13
N ALA A 109 15.77 9.41 0.05
CA ALA A 109 15.38 8.15 0.69
C ALA A 109 14.30 7.37 -0.09
N ILE A 110 13.50 8.03 -0.93
CA ILE A 110 12.37 7.40 -1.64
C ILE A 110 12.48 7.42 -3.17
N LYS A 111 13.44 8.16 -3.74
CA LYS A 111 13.54 8.41 -5.18
C LYS A 111 13.65 7.15 -6.04
N ASP A 112 14.13 6.04 -5.48
CA ASP A 112 14.35 4.79 -6.21
C ASP A 112 13.17 3.80 -6.07
N SER A 113 12.13 4.15 -5.31
CA SER A 113 10.89 3.36 -5.25
C SER A 113 10.17 3.40 -6.60
N SER A 114 10.01 2.21 -7.19
CA SER A 114 9.52 2.04 -8.57
C SER A 114 8.29 1.13 -8.68
N ASP A 115 7.92 0.43 -7.60
CA ASP A 115 6.83 -0.55 -7.57
C ASP A 115 5.46 0.06 -7.23
N GLY A 116 5.41 1.36 -6.91
CA GLY A 116 4.18 2.11 -6.61
C GLY A 116 3.74 2.06 -5.14
N ARG A 117 4.50 1.40 -4.28
CA ARG A 117 4.24 1.26 -2.84
C ARG A 117 4.35 2.59 -2.08
N ILE A 118 5.19 3.50 -2.58
CA ILE A 118 5.35 4.86 -2.04
C ILE A 118 4.82 5.84 -3.08
N THR A 119 3.90 6.71 -2.67
CA THR A 119 3.23 7.67 -3.55
C THR A 119 3.11 9.02 -2.86
N ALA A 120 2.94 10.09 -3.64
CA ALA A 120 2.67 11.42 -3.07
C ALA A 120 1.36 11.41 -2.25
N GLY A 121 0.39 10.57 -2.64
CA GLY A 121 -0.87 10.42 -1.92
C GLY A 121 -0.68 9.86 -0.51
N HIS A 122 0.28 8.95 -0.30
CA HIS A 122 0.57 8.42 1.04
C HIS A 122 1.05 9.51 2.00
N PHE A 123 1.96 10.39 1.55
CA PHE A 123 2.39 11.53 2.36
C PHE A 123 1.26 12.55 2.59
N ALA A 124 0.42 12.80 1.58
CA ALA A 124 -0.76 13.67 1.73
C ALA A 124 -1.75 13.11 2.77
N LEU A 125 -2.00 11.79 2.76
CA LEU A 125 -2.82 11.08 3.74
C LEU A 125 -2.26 11.19 5.15
N LEU A 126 -0.97 10.90 5.32
CA LEU A 126 -0.31 10.97 6.63
C LEU A 126 -0.42 12.38 7.21
N LYS A 127 -0.14 13.40 6.39
CA LYS A 127 -0.27 14.80 6.79
C LYS A 127 -1.71 15.15 7.18
N LYS A 128 -2.70 14.75 6.37
CA LYS A 128 -4.11 14.99 6.67
C LYS A 128 -4.52 14.37 8.01
N LEU A 129 -4.21 13.09 8.25
CA LEU A 129 -4.58 12.42 9.48
C LEU A 129 -3.88 13.02 10.72
N GLN A 130 -2.63 13.47 10.57
CA GLN A 130 -1.90 14.18 11.61
C GLN A 130 -2.51 15.55 11.90
N ASP A 131 -2.80 16.35 10.87
CA ASP A 131 -3.43 17.67 11.01
C ASP A 131 -4.82 17.57 11.67
N GLU A 132 -5.53 16.46 11.45
CA GLU A 132 -6.80 16.14 12.14
C GLU A 132 -6.63 15.59 13.56
N GLY A 133 -5.40 15.34 14.02
CA GLY A 133 -5.10 14.74 15.33
C GLY A 133 -5.55 13.28 15.47
N SER A 134 -5.76 12.58 14.35
CA SER A 134 -6.30 11.21 14.32
C SER A 134 -5.22 10.13 14.19
N LEU A 135 -4.07 10.46 13.61
CA LEU A 135 -2.90 9.57 13.53
C LEU A 135 -2.08 9.64 14.83
N LYS A 136 -2.09 8.56 15.61
CA LYS A 136 -1.24 8.43 16.82
C LYS A 136 0.13 7.84 16.53
N ALA A 137 0.23 6.95 15.55
CA ALA A 137 1.51 6.39 15.14
C ALA A 137 1.46 5.90 13.69
N LEU A 138 2.62 5.98 13.04
CA LEU A 138 2.94 5.32 11.79
C LEU A 138 3.87 4.13 12.10
N VAL A 139 3.76 3.04 11.34
CA VAL A 139 4.66 1.88 11.43
C VAL A 139 5.08 1.46 10.02
N CYS A 140 6.37 1.56 9.72
CA CYS A 140 6.99 0.96 8.54
C CYS A 140 7.47 -0.45 8.93
N PHE A 141 6.83 -1.49 8.39
CA PHE A 141 7.03 -2.86 8.88
C PHE A 141 7.83 -3.79 7.96
N ASP A 142 8.20 -3.34 6.76
CA ASP A 142 9.08 -4.11 5.87
C ASP A 142 10.55 -4.00 6.31
N SER A 143 11.37 -4.95 5.87
CA SER A 143 12.75 -5.10 6.34
C SER A 143 13.77 -4.19 5.67
N GLU A 144 14.82 -3.89 6.41
CA GLU A 144 15.99 -3.09 5.99
C GLU A 144 16.82 -3.75 4.88
N THR A 145 16.79 -5.09 4.77
CA THR A 145 17.64 -5.85 3.85
C THR A 145 16.80 -6.68 2.88
N PRO A 146 17.12 -6.69 1.57
CA PRO A 146 16.48 -7.62 0.65
C PRO A 146 16.74 -9.05 1.13
N PHE A 147 15.67 -9.76 1.50
CA PHE A 147 15.78 -11.15 1.89
C PHE A 147 16.04 -12.02 0.66
N VAL A 148 16.79 -13.09 0.88
CA VAL A 148 16.98 -14.15 -0.12
C VAL A 148 15.69 -14.98 -0.29
N ASP A 149 14.81 -14.95 0.73
CA ASP A 149 13.66 -15.82 0.87
C ASP A 149 12.40 -15.04 1.28
N TRP A 150 11.31 -15.24 0.54
CA TRP A 150 10.03 -14.54 0.71
C TRP A 150 9.35 -14.90 2.03
N ASP A 151 9.43 -16.17 2.47
CA ASP A 151 8.80 -16.62 3.71
C ASP A 151 9.45 -15.96 4.94
N THR A 152 10.78 -15.89 4.94
CA THR A 152 11.55 -15.20 5.98
C THR A 152 11.20 -13.71 6.05
N GLN A 153 11.02 -13.05 4.89
CA GLN A 153 10.56 -11.66 4.84
C GLN A 153 9.18 -11.50 5.46
N ASN A 154 8.23 -12.35 5.06
CA ASN A 154 6.86 -12.30 5.54
C ASN A 154 6.73 -12.59 7.04
N ALA A 155 7.53 -13.52 7.57
CA ALA A 155 7.61 -13.77 9.01
C ALA A 155 8.18 -12.56 9.78
N SER A 156 9.19 -11.87 9.20
CA SER A 156 9.76 -10.64 9.78
C SER A 156 8.72 -9.51 9.79
N MET A 157 8.01 -9.29 8.68
CA MET A 157 6.93 -8.29 8.59
C MET A 157 5.84 -8.55 9.63
N ALA A 158 5.39 -9.80 9.77
CA ALA A 158 4.40 -10.17 10.77
C ALA A 158 4.87 -9.86 12.20
N LYS A 159 6.14 -10.19 12.53
CA LYS A 159 6.74 -9.86 13.82
C LYS A 159 6.77 -8.34 14.07
N ASN A 160 7.09 -7.55 13.05
CA ASN A 160 7.17 -6.09 13.15
C ASN A 160 5.79 -5.49 13.40
N ILE A 161 4.75 -5.97 12.73
CA ILE A 161 3.36 -5.56 12.98
C ILE A 161 2.98 -5.88 14.43
N ILE A 162 3.14 -7.14 14.85
CA ILE A 162 2.69 -7.62 16.16
C ILE A 162 3.36 -6.87 17.30
N THR A 163 4.65 -6.59 17.17
CA THR A 163 5.42 -5.82 18.17
C THR A 163 4.88 -4.39 18.36
N ASN A 164 4.21 -3.84 17.35
CA ASN A 164 3.68 -2.47 17.35
C ASN A 164 2.17 -2.37 17.63
N LEU A 165 1.49 -3.48 17.94
CA LEU A 165 0.04 -3.51 18.21
C LEU A 165 -0.37 -2.95 19.58
N ALA A 166 0.59 -2.71 20.48
CA ALA A 166 0.29 -2.11 21.77
C ALA A 166 -0.40 -0.74 21.59
N ASP A 167 -1.41 -0.47 22.42
CA ASP A 167 -2.06 0.84 22.56
C ASP A 167 -2.70 1.44 21.30
N GLY A 168 -3.65 0.74 20.69
CA GLY A 168 -4.48 1.33 19.63
C GLY A 168 -5.20 0.32 18.75
N THR A 169 -5.64 0.81 17.60
CA THR A 169 -6.20 0.01 16.51
C THR A 169 -5.45 0.38 15.23
N THR A 170 -4.85 -0.63 14.60
CA THR A 170 -3.93 -0.45 13.46
C THR A 170 -4.57 -0.90 12.16
N LEU A 171 -4.61 -0.02 11.16
CA LEU A 171 -4.88 -0.42 9.79
C LEU A 171 -3.54 -0.74 9.11
N VAL A 172 -3.33 -2.02 8.81
CA VAL A 172 -2.12 -2.53 8.15
C VAL A 172 -2.39 -2.63 6.66
N VAL A 173 -1.57 -1.97 5.84
CA VAL A 173 -1.71 -1.93 4.39
C VAL A 173 -0.47 -2.52 3.74
N ALA A 174 -0.66 -3.52 2.89
CA ALA A 174 0.40 -4.20 2.15
C ALA A 174 -0.11 -4.71 0.80
N GLY A 175 0.78 -5.16 -0.07
CA GLY A 175 0.41 -5.87 -1.29
C GLY A 175 -0.46 -7.10 -0.99
N ASN A 176 -1.45 -7.36 -1.86
CA ASN A 176 -2.44 -8.43 -1.71
C ASN A 176 -1.86 -9.81 -1.34
N LEU A 177 -0.68 -10.16 -1.88
CA LEU A 177 -0.04 -11.46 -1.58
C LEU A 177 0.42 -11.55 -0.12
N HIS A 178 0.96 -10.47 0.44
CA HIS A 178 1.46 -10.45 1.82
C HIS A 178 0.32 -10.54 2.84
N THR A 179 -0.85 -9.99 2.56
CA THR A 179 -1.98 -9.98 3.49
C THR A 179 -2.81 -11.27 3.50
N GLN A 180 -2.50 -12.25 2.64
CA GLN A 180 -3.20 -13.54 2.66
C GLN A 180 -2.98 -14.26 3.99
N VAL A 181 -4.02 -14.92 4.48
CA VAL A 181 -4.02 -15.59 5.80
C VAL A 181 -3.92 -17.11 5.71
N GLU A 182 -3.80 -17.63 4.49
CA GLU A 182 -3.55 -19.03 4.17
C GLU A 182 -2.29 -19.13 3.31
N PRO A 183 -1.61 -20.29 3.30
CA PRO A 183 -0.46 -20.52 2.42
C PRO A 183 -0.83 -20.36 0.94
N ILE A 184 0.13 -19.93 0.13
CA ILE A 184 -0.03 -19.73 -1.31
C ILE A 184 0.95 -20.62 -2.08
N THR A 185 0.54 -21.11 -3.25
CA THR A 185 1.41 -21.85 -4.18
C THR A 185 1.50 -21.07 -5.47
N PHE A 186 2.71 -20.89 -6.01
CA PHE A 186 2.90 -20.32 -7.34
C PHE A 186 3.16 -21.45 -8.34
N ASP A 187 2.58 -21.34 -9.55
CA ASP A 187 2.66 -22.38 -10.57
C ASP A 187 4.11 -22.73 -10.97
N ASP A 188 5.01 -21.74 -10.90
CA ASP A 188 6.41 -21.85 -11.31
C ASP A 188 7.39 -22.11 -10.13
N GLU A 189 6.89 -22.22 -8.90
CA GLU A 189 7.72 -22.41 -7.70
C GLU A 189 7.39 -23.73 -6.98
N LYS A 190 8.39 -24.31 -6.30
CA LYS A 190 8.18 -25.55 -5.55
C LYS A 190 7.86 -25.22 -4.10
N GLY A 191 6.71 -25.70 -3.64
CA GLY A 191 6.32 -25.64 -2.24
C GLY A 191 5.19 -24.64 -1.99
N GLU A 192 4.80 -24.56 -0.73
CA GLU A 192 3.93 -23.50 -0.23
C GLU A 192 4.80 -22.33 0.22
N HIS A 193 4.29 -21.12 0.02
CA HIS A 193 4.84 -19.89 0.56
C HIS A 193 3.92 -19.40 1.66
N HIS A 194 4.53 -18.81 2.69
CA HIS A 194 3.87 -18.46 3.94
C HIS A 194 3.76 -16.94 4.11
N PRO A 195 2.61 -16.33 3.73
CA PRO A 195 2.46 -14.88 3.75
C PRO A 195 2.52 -14.28 5.14
N MET A 196 2.70 -12.96 5.18
CA MET A 196 2.71 -12.19 6.41
C MET A 196 1.38 -12.36 7.15
N GLY A 197 0.24 -12.35 6.46
CA GLY A 197 -1.06 -12.55 7.07
C GLY A 197 -1.23 -13.92 7.75
N GLU A 198 -0.68 -15.00 7.16
CA GLU A 198 -0.67 -16.33 7.77
C GLU A 198 0.18 -16.33 9.05
N ASN A 199 1.36 -15.69 9.01
CA ASN A 199 2.23 -15.55 10.17
C ASN A 199 1.61 -14.69 11.29
N VAL A 200 0.80 -13.68 10.93
CA VAL A 200 -0.01 -12.93 11.90
C VAL A 200 -1.10 -13.81 12.48
N LYS A 201 -1.83 -14.57 11.65
CA LYS A 201 -2.91 -15.48 12.07
C LYS A 201 -2.44 -16.53 13.07
N LYS A 202 -1.20 -17.03 12.95
CA LYS A 202 -0.60 -17.97 13.94
C LYS A 202 -0.55 -17.40 15.36
N GLN A 203 -0.46 -16.07 15.51
CA GLN A 203 -0.43 -15.39 16.82
C GLN A 203 -1.77 -14.75 17.18
N ILE A 204 -2.58 -14.38 16.18
CA ILE A 204 -3.91 -13.76 16.33
C ILE A 204 -4.89 -14.56 15.46
N PRO A 205 -5.44 -15.69 15.95
CA PRO A 205 -6.21 -16.63 15.12
C PRO A 205 -7.40 -16.03 14.37
N ASP A 206 -8.08 -15.06 14.99
CA ASP A 206 -9.25 -14.38 14.44
C ASP A 206 -8.91 -13.00 13.84
N VAL A 207 -7.67 -12.82 13.34
CA VAL A 207 -7.26 -11.57 12.70
C VAL A 207 -8.16 -11.27 11.49
N PRO A 208 -8.84 -10.10 11.45
CA PRO A 208 -9.61 -9.74 10.27
C PRO A 208 -8.65 -9.38 9.14
N SER A 209 -8.94 -9.89 7.95
CA SER A 209 -8.22 -9.58 6.72
C SER A 209 -9.18 -9.16 5.63
N GLY A 210 -8.71 -8.30 4.73
CA GLY A 210 -9.46 -7.81 3.61
C GLY A 210 -8.57 -7.42 2.44
N LYS A 211 -9.20 -7.09 1.32
CA LYS A 211 -8.53 -6.64 0.10
C LYS A 211 -9.33 -5.57 -0.62
N ILE A 212 -8.62 -4.74 -1.38
CA ILE A 212 -9.24 -3.83 -2.33
C ILE A 212 -9.44 -4.59 -3.65
N LYS A 213 -10.67 -4.56 -4.16
CA LYS A 213 -11.05 -5.10 -5.47
C LYS A 213 -11.21 -3.95 -6.45
N TYR A 214 -10.31 -3.85 -7.41
CA TYR A 214 -10.37 -2.86 -8.48
C TYR A 214 -11.15 -3.41 -9.66
N LEU A 215 -12.23 -2.75 -10.07
CA LEU A 215 -13.07 -3.24 -11.18
C LEU A 215 -12.45 -2.93 -12.54
N THR A 216 -12.03 -1.68 -12.74
CA THR A 216 -11.41 -1.16 -13.97
C THR A 216 -10.39 -0.06 -13.67
N GLY A 217 -9.71 0.45 -14.70
CA GLY A 217 -8.78 1.56 -14.62
C GLY A 217 -7.33 1.12 -14.72
N GLN A 218 -6.44 1.90 -14.11
CA GLN A 218 -4.99 1.76 -14.24
C GLN A 218 -4.28 1.93 -12.91
N PHE A 219 -3.05 1.45 -12.83
CA PHE A 219 -2.19 1.56 -11.66
C PHE A 219 -0.71 1.63 -12.07
N HIS A 220 0.15 2.11 -11.17
CA HIS A 220 1.59 2.04 -11.33
C HIS A 220 2.17 0.82 -10.60
N ASN A 221 2.90 -0.05 -11.30
CA ASN A 221 3.71 -1.09 -10.67
C ASN A 221 4.85 -1.47 -11.62
N TYR A 222 6.02 -0.86 -11.43
CA TYR A 222 7.14 -0.84 -12.38
C TYR A 222 6.74 -0.26 -13.75
N GLY A 223 5.90 0.78 -13.74
CA GLY A 223 5.28 1.37 -14.93
C GLY A 223 3.76 1.24 -14.90
N THR A 224 3.09 1.90 -15.85
CA THR A 224 1.63 1.89 -15.95
C THR A 224 1.12 0.52 -16.40
N LYS A 225 0.13 -0.01 -15.68
CA LYS A 225 -0.56 -1.25 -15.98
C LYS A 225 -2.06 -1.04 -15.93
N ASP A 226 -2.77 -1.82 -16.73
CA ASP A 226 -4.23 -1.79 -16.77
C ASP A 226 -4.82 -2.86 -15.86
N PHE A 227 -5.94 -2.53 -15.20
CA PHE A 227 -6.92 -3.52 -14.79
C PHE A 227 -7.75 -3.93 -16.01
N ARG A 228 -9.00 -4.37 -15.80
CA ARG A 228 -9.92 -4.63 -16.92
C ARG A 228 -10.35 -3.33 -17.56
N GLU A 229 -10.55 -3.31 -18.87
CA GLU A 229 -11.12 -2.15 -19.56
C GLU A 229 -12.56 -1.88 -19.11
N LYS A 230 -12.91 -0.60 -18.99
CA LYS A 230 -14.27 -0.14 -18.70
C LYS A 230 -15.15 -0.38 -19.93
N PRO A 231 -16.23 -1.18 -19.83
CA PRO A 231 -17.12 -1.37 -20.97
C PRO A 231 -17.76 -0.03 -21.40
N LYS A 232 -17.75 0.26 -22.71
CA LYS A 232 -18.32 1.49 -23.24
C LYS A 232 -19.82 1.59 -22.91
N GLY A 233 -20.23 2.75 -22.40
CA GLY A 233 -21.64 3.03 -22.09
C GLY A 233 -22.18 2.35 -20.82
N VAL A 234 -21.32 1.73 -20.02
CA VAL A 234 -21.69 1.18 -18.71
C VAL A 234 -21.36 2.18 -17.62
N GLU A 235 -22.37 2.52 -16.83
CA GLU A 235 -22.20 3.27 -15.59
C GLU A 235 -21.56 2.34 -14.54
N LEU A 236 -20.50 2.81 -13.91
CA LEU A 236 -19.83 2.03 -12.87
C LEU A 236 -20.66 2.06 -11.59
N PRO A 237 -20.64 0.96 -10.79
CA PRO A 237 -21.32 0.95 -9.52
C PRO A 237 -20.68 1.96 -8.55
N LYS A 238 -21.36 2.24 -7.43
CA LYS A 238 -20.71 2.91 -6.29
C LYS A 238 -19.66 2.00 -5.66
N ALA A 239 -18.74 2.58 -4.91
CA ALA A 239 -17.83 1.81 -4.07
C ALA A 239 -18.62 1.05 -3.00
N ARG A 240 -18.14 -0.14 -2.62
CA ARG A 240 -18.85 -1.02 -1.67
C ARG A 240 -17.89 -1.65 -0.68
N PHE A 241 -18.31 -1.78 0.56
CA PHE A 241 -17.58 -2.52 1.59
C PHE A 241 -18.43 -3.67 2.14
N TYR A 242 -17.93 -4.89 2.06
CA TYR A 242 -18.62 -6.09 2.52
C TYR A 242 -17.65 -7.20 2.93
N LYS A 243 -18.12 -8.17 3.71
CA LYS A 243 -17.42 -9.43 4.02
C LYS A 243 -17.94 -10.52 3.09
N SER A 244 -17.06 -11.16 2.32
CA SER A 244 -17.44 -12.30 1.48
C SER A 244 -17.64 -13.58 2.30
N ASP A 245 -18.25 -14.59 1.69
CA ASP A 245 -18.57 -15.88 2.33
C ASP A 245 -17.32 -16.64 2.81
N ASP A 246 -16.16 -16.35 2.22
CA ASP A 246 -14.84 -16.84 2.64
C ASP A 246 -14.31 -16.14 3.91
N GLY A 247 -15.07 -15.19 4.48
CA GLY A 247 -14.72 -14.45 5.67
C GLY A 247 -13.78 -13.26 5.42
N ILE A 248 -13.45 -12.95 4.17
CA ILE A 248 -12.52 -11.86 3.81
C ILE A 248 -13.29 -10.56 3.56
N TYR A 249 -12.83 -9.44 4.11
CA TYR A 249 -13.40 -8.13 3.78
C TYR A 249 -12.98 -7.68 2.38
N SER A 250 -13.88 -7.00 1.69
CA SER A 250 -13.65 -6.46 0.36
C SER A 250 -14.06 -5.00 0.32
N PHE A 251 -13.14 -4.13 -0.08
CA PHE A 251 -13.48 -2.79 -0.55
C PHE A 251 -13.47 -2.80 -2.08
N GLU A 252 -14.63 -2.72 -2.71
CA GLU A 252 -14.75 -2.69 -4.16
C GLU A 252 -14.64 -1.26 -4.67
N LEU A 253 -13.56 -0.97 -5.38
CA LEU A 253 -13.32 0.32 -6.03
C LEU A 253 -13.78 0.24 -7.51
N PRO A 254 -14.69 1.12 -7.94
CA PRO A 254 -15.20 1.07 -9.30
C PRO A 254 -14.17 1.41 -10.38
N GLU A 255 -13.33 2.42 -10.16
CA GLU A 255 -12.33 2.88 -11.14
C GLU A 255 -11.06 3.31 -10.43
N ALA A 256 -9.93 2.76 -10.87
CA ALA A 256 -8.61 3.07 -10.36
C ALA A 256 -7.83 3.98 -11.31
N HIS A 257 -7.05 4.90 -10.77
CA HIS A 257 -6.14 5.74 -11.54
C HIS A 257 -4.69 5.56 -11.08
N VAL A 258 -3.76 5.90 -11.96
CA VAL A 258 -2.33 5.82 -11.68
C VAL A 258 -1.95 6.84 -10.60
N ALA A 259 -1.28 6.40 -9.53
CA ALA A 259 -0.76 7.27 -8.48
C ALA A 259 0.47 8.07 -8.95
N VAL A 260 0.72 9.21 -8.31
CA VAL A 260 1.98 9.95 -8.48
C VAL A 260 3.07 9.28 -7.63
N VAL A 261 4.06 8.70 -8.29
CA VAL A 261 5.20 7.98 -7.68
C VAL A 261 6.50 8.80 -7.79
N PRO A 262 7.50 8.57 -6.93
CA PRO A 262 8.75 9.32 -6.96
C PRO A 262 9.58 9.06 -8.22
N ASN A 263 9.51 7.84 -8.76
CA ASN A 263 10.13 7.45 -10.02
C ASN A 263 9.10 6.89 -11.03
N PRO A 264 8.46 7.76 -11.82
CA PRO A 264 7.45 7.34 -12.79
C PRO A 264 8.06 6.74 -14.06
N SER A 265 9.40 6.64 -14.14
CA SER A 265 10.06 6.10 -15.32
C SER A 265 9.49 4.71 -15.60
N GLU A 266 8.85 4.54 -16.75
CA GLU A 266 8.61 3.20 -17.29
C GLU A 266 9.98 2.55 -17.39
N VAL A 267 10.23 1.53 -16.57
CA VAL A 267 11.31 0.61 -16.86
C VAL A 267 10.82 -0.18 -18.07
N LEU A 268 10.92 0.43 -19.25
CA LEU A 268 10.84 -0.31 -20.50
C LEU A 268 11.86 -1.45 -20.35
N PRO A 269 11.47 -2.72 -20.47
CA PRO A 269 12.44 -3.80 -20.49
C PRO A 269 13.47 -3.47 -21.57
N ASP A 270 14.75 -3.54 -21.23
CA ASP A 270 15.84 -3.31 -22.15
C ASP A 270 15.65 -4.20 -23.40
N GLY A 271 15.21 -3.60 -24.51
CA GLY A 271 15.18 -4.22 -25.82
C GLY A 271 13.80 -4.35 -26.47
N GLU A 272 13.21 -3.23 -26.89
CA GLU A 272 12.52 -3.17 -28.19
C GLU A 272 12.89 -1.84 -28.86
N GLU A 273 14.03 -1.84 -29.57
CA GLU A 273 14.24 -0.89 -30.66
C GLU A 273 13.25 -1.25 -31.78
N LYS A 274 12.43 -0.28 -32.20
CA LYS A 274 11.76 -0.33 -33.50
C LYS A 274 12.68 0.20 -34.59
#